data_AF-A0A314KHA4-F1
#
_entry.id   AF-A0A314KHA4-F1
#
_cell.length_a   1.000
_cell.length_b   1.000
_cell.length_c   1.000
_cell.angle_alpha   90.00
_cell.angle_beta   90.00
_cell.angle_gamma   90.00
#
_symmetry.space_group_name_H-M   'P 1'
#
loop_
_entity.id
_entity.type
_entity.pdbx_description
1 polymer ?
#
loop_
_entity_poly.entity_id
_entity_poly.type
_entity_poly.pdbx_seq_one_letter_code
_entity_poly.pdbx_strand_id
1 'polypeptide(L)'
;MASLIVLLRHSGKWNDESNYVDFSIEGILIKEYASYNDLVASISNQLGIDLSSKSIKIQYKVEGNSTPMEIHNDMGYRVYVELKKENREFGMYPLCITTIEKELVSGGNLIQGHIVQIDESLQRYDSGTDDTLALDFVNSGEAIRVFELDKDLIISKTNQR
;
A
#
# COMPACT_ATOMS: atom_id res chain seq x y z
N MET A 1 1.03 27.99 -1.03
CA MET A 1 1.43 26.74 -0.35
C MET A 1 2.93 26.60 -0.51
N ALA A 2 3.68 26.41 0.56
CA ALA A 2 5.12 26.22 0.48
C ALA A 2 5.45 24.82 -0.08
N SER A 3 6.58 24.72 -0.76
CA SER A 3 7.04 23.49 -1.41
C SER A 3 8.54 23.35 -1.23
N LEU A 4 9.00 22.11 -1.13
CA LEU A 4 10.39 21.78 -0.88
C LEU A 4 10.95 21.03 -2.08
N ILE A 5 12.18 21.35 -2.45
CA ILE A 5 12.88 20.64 -3.52
C ILE A 5 13.63 19.47 -2.88
N VAL A 6 13.45 18.29 -3.46
CA VAL A 6 13.98 17.04 -2.95
C VAL A 6 14.62 16.25 -4.10
N LEU A 7 15.79 15.66 -3.83
CA LEU A 7 16.40 14.69 -4.73
C LEU A 7 15.78 13.31 -4.55
N LEU A 8 15.48 12.66 -5.67
CA LEU A 8 15.14 11.26 -5.76
C LEU A 8 16.37 10.47 -6.19
N ARG A 9 16.62 9.35 -5.52
CA ARG A 9 17.54 8.30 -5.96
C ARG A 9 16.72 7.07 -6.29
N HIS A 10 16.79 6.59 -7.51
CA HIS A 10 16.00 5.45 -7.98
C HIS A 10 16.87 4.51 -8.82
N SER A 11 16.32 3.35 -9.17
CA SER A 11 17.02 2.30 -9.93
C SER A 11 18.30 1.79 -9.26
N GLY A 12 18.49 2.08 -7.97
CA GLY A 12 19.61 1.62 -7.17
C GLY A 12 19.20 0.53 -6.18
N LYS A 13 20.11 0.24 -5.25
CA LYS A 13 19.91 -0.78 -4.20
C LYS A 13 20.59 -0.35 -2.91
N TRP A 14 20.05 -0.82 -1.78
CA TRP A 14 20.75 -0.72 -0.50
C TRP A 14 21.83 -1.79 -0.41
N ASN A 15 23.05 -1.41 -0.03
CA ASN A 15 24.12 -2.34 0.28
C ASN A 15 24.14 -2.70 1.79
N ASP A 16 25.05 -3.60 2.18
CA ASP A 16 25.18 -4.08 3.57
C ASP A 16 25.62 -2.98 4.56
N GLU A 17 26.17 -1.87 4.06
CA GLU A 17 26.55 -0.69 4.84
C GLU A 17 25.41 0.34 4.96
N SER A 18 24.20 -0.04 4.55
CA SER A 18 23.02 0.83 4.50
C SER A 18 23.25 2.10 3.69
N ASN A 19 23.96 1.97 2.57
CA ASN A 19 24.13 3.02 1.57
C ASN A 19 23.31 2.64 0.34
N TYR A 20 22.58 3.62 -0.19
CA TYR A 20 21.88 3.45 -1.46
C TYR A 20 22.87 3.71 -2.58
N VAL A 21 23.18 2.69 -3.39
CA VAL A 21 24.22 2.69 -4.43
C VAL A 21 23.63 2.34 -5.80
N ASP A 22 24.42 2.52 -6.87
CA ASP A 22 24.06 2.22 -8.25
C ASP A 22 22.77 2.93 -8.74
N PHE A 23 22.53 4.15 -8.26
CA PHE A 23 21.29 4.88 -8.50
C PHE A 23 21.40 5.91 -9.62
N SER A 24 20.25 6.22 -10.21
CA SER A 24 20.00 7.43 -11.00
C SER A 24 19.38 8.52 -10.12
N ILE A 25 19.54 9.79 -10.53
CA ILE A 25 19.09 10.96 -9.76
C ILE A 25 18.05 11.74 -10.56
N GLU A 26 16.96 12.10 -9.90
CA GLU A 26 16.01 13.10 -10.36
C GLU A 26 15.69 14.10 -9.25
N GLY A 27 15.03 15.22 -9.57
CA GLY A 27 14.57 16.20 -8.60
C GLY A 27 13.07 16.35 -8.67
N ILE A 28 12.40 16.42 -7.52
CA ILE A 28 10.96 16.68 -7.43
C ILE A 28 10.65 17.83 -6.50
N LEU A 29 9.47 18.41 -6.70
CA LEU A 29 8.87 19.38 -5.81
C LEU A 29 7.80 18.70 -4.95
N ILE A 30 7.96 18.73 -3.63
CA ILE A 30 6.97 18.18 -2.69
C ILE A 30 6.25 19.32 -1.95
N LYS A 31 4.98 19.11 -1.59
CA LYS A 31 4.15 20.10 -0.90
C LYS A 31 4.13 19.83 0.60
N GLU A 32 4.29 20.86 1.43
CA GLU A 32 4.36 20.68 2.89
C GLU A 32 3.12 20.01 3.50
N TYR A 33 1.93 20.34 2.98
CA TYR A 33 0.65 19.85 3.50
C TYR A 33 -0.02 18.77 2.62
N ALA A 34 0.77 18.08 1.80
CA ALA A 34 0.31 16.92 1.05
C ALA A 34 0.15 15.68 1.95
N SER A 35 -0.64 14.71 1.49
CA SER A 35 -0.66 13.36 2.06
C SER A 35 0.52 12.53 1.57
N TYR A 36 0.78 11.42 2.24
CA TYR A 36 1.71 10.40 1.77
C TYR A 36 1.33 9.87 0.38
N ASN A 37 0.03 9.70 0.12
CA ASN A 37 -0.44 9.24 -1.19
C ASN A 37 -0.15 10.26 -2.31
N ASP A 38 -0.20 11.56 -2.00
CA ASP A 38 0.20 12.60 -2.96
C ASP A 38 1.71 12.54 -3.26
N LEU A 39 2.55 12.23 -2.27
CA LEU A 39 3.98 11.98 -2.47
C LEU A 39 4.20 10.77 -3.37
N VAL A 40 3.54 9.64 -3.08
CA VAL A 40 3.64 8.41 -3.89
C VAL A 40 3.20 8.67 -5.33
N ALA A 41 2.08 9.37 -5.53
CA ALA A 41 1.61 9.74 -6.86
C ALA A 41 2.59 10.66 -7.59
N SER A 42 3.19 11.63 -6.89
CA SER A 42 4.19 12.53 -7.47
C SER A 42 5.44 11.78 -7.92
N ILE A 43 5.94 10.85 -7.10
CA ILE A 43 7.10 10.01 -7.45
C ILE A 43 6.77 9.07 -8.60
N SER A 44 5.59 8.44 -8.58
CA SER A 44 5.13 7.55 -9.65
C SER A 44 5.06 8.27 -11.00
N ASN A 45 4.46 9.47 -11.03
CA ASN A 45 4.36 10.27 -12.24
C ASN A 45 5.73 10.73 -12.75
N GLN A 46 6.62 11.13 -11.83
CA GLN A 46 7.97 11.58 -12.18
C GLN A 46 8.79 10.44 -12.82
N LEU A 47 8.77 9.25 -12.19
CA LEU A 47 9.60 8.12 -12.60
C LEU A 47 8.92 7.18 -13.61
N GLY A 48 7.67 7.48 -14.02
CA GLY A 48 6.89 6.63 -14.92
C GLY A 48 6.57 5.25 -14.34
N ILE A 49 6.36 5.14 -13.02
CA ILE A 49 6.08 3.87 -12.33
C ILE A 49 4.58 3.60 -12.37
N ASP A 50 4.18 2.45 -12.95
CA ASP A 50 2.82 1.97 -12.88
C ASP A 50 2.47 1.39 -11.49
N LEU A 51 1.64 2.13 -10.75
CA LEU A 51 1.20 1.75 -9.40
C LEU A 51 0.19 0.60 -9.38
N SER A 52 -0.34 0.16 -10.53
CA SER A 52 -1.21 -1.01 -10.60
C SER A 52 -0.41 -2.32 -10.48
N SER A 53 0.77 -2.37 -11.10
CA SER A 53 1.68 -3.53 -11.10
C SER A 53 2.78 -3.47 -10.04
N LYS A 54 3.14 -2.27 -9.58
CA LYS A 54 4.23 -2.08 -8.60
C LYS A 54 3.77 -1.31 -7.38
N SER A 55 4.44 -1.54 -6.26
CA SER A 55 4.40 -0.65 -5.10
C SER A 55 5.72 0.09 -4.97
N ILE A 56 5.68 1.27 -4.35
CA ILE A 56 6.84 2.11 -4.11
C ILE A 56 7.16 2.08 -2.63
N LYS A 57 8.40 1.73 -2.31
CA LYS A 57 8.99 1.89 -0.98
C LYS A 57 9.87 3.14 -0.98
N ILE A 58 9.60 4.05 -0.04
CA ILE A 58 10.27 5.34 0.08
C ILE A 58 11.10 5.35 1.35
N GLN A 59 12.40 5.59 1.23
CA GLN A 59 13.32 5.62 2.36
C GLN A 59 14.28 6.81 2.29
N TYR A 60 14.83 7.23 3.41
CA TYR A 60 15.88 8.25 3.46
C TYR A 60 16.85 7.95 4.60
N LYS A 61 18.11 8.37 4.45
CA LYS A 61 19.13 8.19 5.48
C LYS A 61 19.36 9.53 6.19
N VAL A 62 19.19 9.55 7.50
CA VAL A 62 19.59 10.68 8.34
C VAL A 62 21.06 10.52 8.68
N GLU A 63 21.83 11.61 8.62
CA GLU A 63 23.26 11.60 8.94
C GLU A 63 23.49 11.05 10.35
N GLY A 64 24.58 10.29 10.53
CA GLY A 64 24.89 9.61 11.79
C GLY A 64 24.07 8.35 12.09
N ASN A 65 23.01 8.06 11.33
CA ASN A 65 22.22 6.85 11.49
C ASN A 65 22.65 5.76 10.50
N SER A 66 22.77 4.52 10.99
CA SER A 66 23.09 3.36 10.17
C SER A 66 21.87 2.80 9.46
N THR A 67 20.65 3.00 9.96
CA THR A 67 19.44 2.42 9.36
C THR A 67 18.65 3.48 8.58
N PRO A 68 18.25 3.20 7.33
CA PRO A 68 17.37 4.10 6.58
C PRO A 68 15.99 4.20 7.24
N MET A 69 15.46 5.41 7.35
CA MET A 69 14.09 5.66 7.79
C MET A 69 13.14 5.45 6.63
N GLU A 70 11.99 4.82 6.91
CA GLU A 70 10.95 4.54 5.91
C GLU A 70 9.80 5.52 6.06
N ILE A 71 9.30 6.04 4.93
CA ILE A 71 8.08 6.82 4.86
C ILE A 71 6.99 5.90 4.31
N HIS A 72 6.01 5.56 5.16
CA HIS A 72 4.92 4.65 4.78
C HIS A 72 3.52 5.19 5.15
N ASN A 73 3.44 6.41 5.71
CA ASN A 73 2.17 7.06 6.07
C ASN A 73 2.36 8.58 6.17
N ASP A 74 1.24 9.30 6.39
CA ASP A 74 1.22 10.76 6.51
C ASP A 74 2.10 11.29 7.65
N MET A 75 2.22 10.55 8.75
CA MET A 75 3.05 10.96 9.88
C MET A 75 4.54 10.92 9.52
N GLY A 76 5.00 9.84 8.89
CA GLY A 76 6.36 9.73 8.38
C GLY A 76 6.67 10.82 7.34
N TYR A 77 5.69 11.14 6.48
CA TYR A 77 5.84 12.23 5.52
C TYR A 77 6.02 13.58 6.20
N ARG A 78 5.22 13.88 7.24
CA ARG A 78 5.34 15.12 8.02
C ARG A 78 6.69 15.24 8.70
N VAL A 79 7.19 14.16 9.30
CA VAL A 79 8.54 14.14 9.92
C VAL A 79 9.61 14.46 8.87
N TYR A 80 9.53 13.85 7.69
CA TYR A 80 10.46 14.14 6.59
C TYR A 80 10.40 15.61 6.13
N VAL A 81 9.20 16.16 5.98
CA VAL A 81 8.98 17.56 5.59
C VAL A 81 9.61 18.53 6.60
N GLU A 82 9.39 18.33 7.91
CA GLU A 82 9.99 19.18 8.94
C GLU A 82 11.51 19.06 8.97
N LEU A 83 12.06 17.84 8.86
CA LEU A 83 13.51 17.62 8.77
C LEU A 83 14.13 18.38 7.58
N LYS A 84 13.47 18.34 6.41
CA LYS A 84 13.94 19.04 5.20
C LYS A 84 13.80 20.56 5.29
N LYS A 85 12.88 21.07 6.11
CA LYS A 85 12.74 22.50 6.40
C LYS A 85 13.87 23.02 7.29
N GLU A 86 14.29 22.22 8.27
CA GLU A 86 15.45 22.51 9.11
C GLU A 86 16.76 22.47 8.30
N ASN A 87 16.86 21.52 7.36
CA ASN A 87 18.07 21.30 6.54
C ASN A 87 17.81 21.61 5.06
N ARG A 88 17.94 22.89 4.71
CA ARG A 88 17.62 23.39 3.36
C ARG A 88 18.66 23.10 2.28
N GLU A 89 19.77 22.46 2.63
CA GLU A 89 20.76 22.06 1.64
C GLU A 89 20.12 21.07 0.64
N PHE A 90 20.27 21.36 -0.65
CA PHE A 90 19.59 20.61 -1.71
C PHE A 90 19.94 19.11 -1.68
N GLY A 91 21.22 18.79 -1.49
CA GLY A 91 21.73 17.42 -1.47
C GLY A 91 21.36 16.59 -0.24
N MET A 92 20.86 17.23 0.83
CA MET A 92 20.56 16.53 2.08
C MET A 92 19.25 15.76 2.03
N TYR A 93 19.25 14.59 2.65
CA TYR A 93 18.11 13.68 2.79
C TYR A 93 17.37 13.37 1.48
N PRO A 94 18.08 12.84 0.46
CA PRO A 94 17.44 12.37 -0.75
C PRO A 94 16.51 11.19 -0.44
N LEU A 95 15.38 11.13 -1.14
CA LEU A 95 14.47 9.99 -1.08
C LEU A 95 15.00 8.88 -1.97
N CYS A 96 15.28 7.73 -1.38
CA CYS A 96 15.67 6.50 -2.06
C CYS A 96 14.41 5.68 -2.36
N ILE A 97 14.22 5.36 -3.63
CA ILE A 97 13.00 4.75 -4.16
C ILE A 97 13.29 3.31 -4.56
N THR A 98 12.62 2.37 -3.91
CA THR A 98 12.67 0.95 -4.27
C THR A 98 11.30 0.53 -4.79
N THR A 99 11.24 -0.02 -6.00
CA THR A 99 9.99 -0.57 -6.56
C THR A 99 9.89 -2.05 -6.25
N ILE A 100 8.71 -2.49 -5.82
CA ILE A 100 8.42 -3.90 -5.51
C ILE A 100 7.30 -4.36 -6.45
N GLU A 101 7.48 -5.50 -7.09
CA GLU A 101 6.44 -6.09 -7.96
C GLU A 101 5.28 -6.60 -7.10
N LYS A 102 4.06 -6.25 -7.48
CA LYS A 102 2.86 -6.86 -6.91
C LYS A 102 2.70 -8.20 -7.59
N GLU A 103 2.70 -9.27 -6.81
CA GLU A 103 2.43 -10.60 -7.34
C GLU A 103 0.99 -10.60 -7.88
N LEU A 104 0.86 -10.61 -9.21
CA LEU A 104 -0.44 -10.88 -9.82
C LEU A 104 -0.71 -12.35 -9.54
N VAL A 105 -1.68 -12.63 -8.68
CA VAL A 105 -2.25 -13.98 -8.59
C VAL A 105 -2.89 -14.24 -9.95
N SER A 106 -2.10 -14.78 -10.87
CA SER A 106 -2.58 -15.31 -12.13
C SER A 106 -3.55 -16.41 -11.74
N GLY A 107 -4.84 -16.16 -11.95
CA GLY A 107 -5.90 -17.16 -11.84
C GLY A 107 -5.66 -18.25 -12.87
N GLY A 108 -4.70 -19.12 -12.60
CA GLY A 108 -4.39 -20.29 -13.40
C GLY A 108 -5.50 -21.31 -13.20
N ASN A 109 -6.17 -21.62 -14.30
CA ASN A 109 -7.13 -22.71 -14.49
C ASN A 109 -6.94 -23.87 -13.50
N LEU A 110 -7.91 -24.06 -12.60
CA LEU A 110 -8.17 -25.38 -12.02
C LEU A 110 -8.75 -26.24 -13.15
N ILE A 111 -7.85 -26.88 -13.88
CA ILE A 111 -8.13 -28.06 -14.69
C ILE A 111 -8.95 -29.03 -13.84
N GLN A 112 -10.15 -29.31 -14.35
CA GLN A 112 -11.08 -30.35 -13.95
C GLN A 112 -10.35 -31.64 -13.57
N GLY A 113 -10.31 -31.96 -12.28
CA GLY A 113 -9.78 -33.26 -11.83
C GLY A 113 -9.25 -33.39 -10.41
N HIS A 114 -9.85 -32.77 -9.39
CA HIS A 114 -9.73 -33.30 -8.01
C HIS A 114 -10.79 -32.68 -7.08
N ILE A 115 -11.98 -33.28 -7.02
CA ILE A 115 -12.90 -33.07 -5.91
C ILE A 115 -12.44 -34.03 -4.82
N VAL A 116 -11.73 -33.55 -3.80
CA VAL A 116 -11.60 -34.31 -2.56
C VAL A 116 -12.95 -34.23 -1.87
N GLN A 117 -13.71 -35.33 -1.95
CA GLN A 117 -14.92 -35.54 -1.17
C GLN A 117 -14.54 -35.43 0.31
N ILE A 118 -15.14 -34.48 1.02
CA ILE A 118 -15.15 -34.51 2.48
C ILE A 118 -16.17 -35.59 2.83
N ASP A 119 -15.67 -36.75 3.22
CA ASP A 119 -16.46 -37.90 3.68
C ASP A 119 -17.17 -37.55 4.99
N GLU A 120 -18.47 -37.78 5.00
CA GLU A 120 -19.38 -37.59 6.12
C GLU A 120 -19.30 -38.81 7.04
N SER A 121 -18.30 -38.86 7.92
CA SER A 121 -18.28 -39.84 9.01
C SER A 121 -18.58 -39.17 10.36
N LEU A 122 -19.88 -39.09 10.65
CA LEU A 122 -20.48 -38.92 11.97
C LEU A 122 -19.95 -39.95 13.00
N GLN A 123 -20.24 -39.65 14.28
CA GLN A 123 -20.22 -40.48 15.49
C GLN A 123 -18.93 -40.34 16.33
N ARG A 124 -18.91 -40.09 17.65
CA ARG A 124 -19.89 -39.88 18.72
C ARG A 124 -19.10 -39.33 19.92
N TYR A 125 -19.64 -38.36 20.66
CA TYR A 125 -19.60 -38.43 22.12
C TYR A 125 -20.88 -37.75 22.63
N ASP A 126 -21.78 -38.62 23.07
CA ASP A 126 -23.04 -38.30 23.72
C ASP A 126 -22.82 -38.37 25.24
N SER A 127 -23.26 -37.35 25.97
CA SER A 127 -23.37 -37.32 27.44
C SER A 127 -24.03 -35.99 27.81
N GLY A 128 -25.36 -35.98 27.80
CA GLY A 128 -26.18 -34.79 28.09
C GLY A 128 -26.22 -34.36 29.55
N THR A 129 -26.56 -33.09 29.75
CA THR A 129 -27.46 -32.59 30.79
C THR A 129 -27.93 -31.19 30.39
N ASP A 130 -29.21 -30.94 30.67
CA ASP A 130 -29.99 -29.76 30.33
C ASP A 130 -29.52 -28.47 31.06
N ASP A 131 -30.03 -27.34 30.56
CA ASP A 131 -30.02 -25.98 31.14
C ASP A 131 -28.93 -24.96 30.69
N THR A 132 -29.34 -24.16 29.70
CA THR A 132 -29.30 -22.68 29.65
C THR A 132 -27.98 -21.95 29.91
N LEU A 133 -27.38 -21.33 28.87
CA LEU A 133 -26.88 -19.94 28.91
C LEU A 133 -26.85 -19.31 27.50
N ALA A 134 -27.48 -18.14 27.38
CA ALA A 134 -27.74 -17.38 26.18
C ALA A 134 -26.47 -16.76 25.53
N LEU A 135 -26.49 -16.59 24.21
CA LEU A 135 -25.63 -15.63 23.51
C LEU A 135 -26.41 -14.31 23.40
N ASP A 136 -26.13 -13.39 24.33
CA ASP A 136 -26.58 -12.00 24.30
C ASP A 136 -25.98 -11.27 23.10
N PHE A 137 -26.79 -10.98 22.08
CA PHE A 137 -26.55 -9.84 21.20
C PHE A 137 -27.21 -8.62 21.83
N VAL A 138 -26.42 -7.83 22.55
CA VAL A 138 -26.86 -6.53 23.06
C VAL A 138 -27.09 -5.59 21.87
N ASN A 139 -28.36 -5.26 21.66
CA ASN A 139 -28.83 -4.12 20.88
C ASN A 139 -28.26 -2.81 21.46
N SER A 140 -27.26 -2.21 20.83
CA SER A 140 -27.05 -0.76 20.91
C SER A 140 -27.68 -0.13 19.67
N GLY A 141 -28.88 0.44 19.85
CA GLY A 141 -29.69 0.99 18.77
C GLY A 141 -29.03 2.19 18.09
N GLU A 142 -28.65 2.01 16.82
CA GLU A 142 -28.63 3.07 15.81
C GLU A 142 -28.82 2.43 14.42
N ALA A 143 -29.61 3.07 13.57
CA ALA A 143 -30.18 2.47 12.37
C ALA A 143 -29.13 2.10 11.31
N ILE A 144 -29.12 0.82 10.88
CA ILE A 144 -28.41 0.38 9.68
C ILE A 144 -29.13 0.97 8.46
N ARG A 145 -28.60 2.05 7.89
CA ARG A 145 -29.03 2.52 6.57
C ARG A 145 -28.46 1.58 5.51
N VAL A 146 -29.34 0.81 4.90
CA VAL A 146 -29.11 0.15 3.61
C VAL A 146 -28.99 1.25 2.55
N PHE A 147 -27.89 1.28 1.80
CA PHE A 147 -27.83 2.03 0.54
C PHE A 147 -27.84 1.02 -0.60
N GLU A 148 -28.92 1.06 -1.38
CA GLU A 148 -29.08 0.35 -2.65
C GLU A 148 -28.04 0.86 -3.64
N LEU A 149 -27.23 -0.03 -4.22
CA LEU A 149 -26.44 0.31 -5.40
C LEU A 149 -27.36 0.14 -6.60
N ASP A 150 -27.87 1.28 -7.07
CA ASP A 150 -28.74 1.37 -8.22
C ASP A 150 -28.03 0.89 -9.49
N LYS A 151 -28.82 0.27 -10.36
CA LYS A 151 -28.36 -0.37 -11.59
C LYS A 151 -27.96 0.68 -12.62
N ASP A 152 -26.69 0.71 -13.02
CA ASP A 152 -26.32 1.27 -14.32
C ASP A 152 -25.53 0.26 -15.15
N LEU A 153 -26.30 -0.40 -16.01
CA LEU A 153 -25.89 -1.24 -17.11
C LEU A 153 -25.27 -0.36 -18.21
N ILE A 154 -23.94 -0.27 -18.30
CA ILE A 154 -23.30 0.39 -19.44
C ILE A 154 -23.31 -0.59 -20.64
N ILE A 155 -24.33 -0.43 -21.49
CA ILE A 155 -24.37 -1.02 -22.83
C ILE A 155 -23.41 -0.21 -23.72
N SER A 156 -22.42 -0.87 -24.33
CA SER A 156 -21.78 -0.35 -25.53
C SER A 156 -22.04 -1.32 -26.70
N LYS A 157 -22.87 -0.87 -27.63
CA LYS A 157 -23.03 -1.43 -28.97
C LYS A 157 -22.67 -0.32 -29.96
N THR A 158 -21.81 -0.62 -30.91
CA THR A 158 -21.68 -0.07 -32.30
C THR A 158 -20.29 -0.48 -32.79
N ASN A 159 -20.04 -0.98 -34.01
CA ASN A 159 -20.84 -1.14 -35.22
C ASN A 159 -20.31 -2.38 -35.96
N GLN A 160 -21.21 -3.18 -36.54
CA GLN A 160 -20.88 -3.95 -37.74
C GLN A 160 -21.23 -3.09 -38.96
N ARG A 161 -20.24 -2.80 -39.79
CA ARG A 161 -20.34 -2.96 -41.23
C ARG A 161 -18.97 -3.12 -41.87
#